data_AF-A0A1M7H352-F1
#
_entry.id   AF-A0A1M7H352-F1
#
_cell.length_a   1.000
_cell.length_b   1.000
_cell.length_c   1.000
_cell.angle_alpha   90.00
_cell.angle_beta   90.00
_cell.angle_gamma   90.00
#
_symmetry.space_group_name_H-M   'P 1'
#
loop_
_entity.id
_entity.type
_entity.pdbx_description
1 polymer ?
#
loop_
_entity_poly.entity_id
_entity_poly.type
_entity_poly.pdbx_seq_one_letter_code
_entity_poly.pdbx_strand_id
1 'polypeptide(L)'
;MSETKKCRLRVGRVFLAMVLTAGTLFGADTIRRSLESHQPYNLTIHGDFRNSEDNAEPLTGNSLSYGTTDEATTAFEGIKYLGYSEFELSKDDISKGILSVYTDKAPASVSDQGHMVDLAEEKNEFYSIVDEKSYLLNKDAAGALNRMMEDYANEIGLADFMVYGTTDTFTGEDSLCPKKFSESKAGYCVDLALNAYGNVLEYDGCDAEGWVVENCWKYGFVVRYPEGKKEKTGNEYCPWHLRYVGEVHAAIMSSKKMCLEEYVDYLEQYTFEEPYSFTFNSESYQIYSVSGNDDRLETRVPISGNYELSGDNRNSFIIMQKN
;
A
#
# COMPACT_ATOMS: atom_id res chain seq x y z
N MET A 1 -16.91 -47.36 -59.93
CA MET A 1 -17.30 -45.95 -59.78
C MET A 1 -18.06 -45.80 -58.47
N SER A 2 -17.54 -45.04 -57.52
CA SER A 2 -18.21 -44.69 -56.26
C SER A 2 -18.07 -43.17 -56.11
N GLU A 3 -19.18 -42.44 -56.19
CA GLU A 3 -19.22 -40.99 -55.98
C GLU A 3 -19.20 -40.68 -54.48
N THR A 4 -18.17 -39.97 -54.02
CA THR A 4 -18.13 -39.40 -52.68
C THR A 4 -18.95 -38.10 -52.63
N LYS A 5 -20.08 -38.14 -51.92
CA LYS A 5 -20.90 -36.96 -51.58
C LYS A 5 -20.07 -35.95 -50.77
N LYS A 6 -19.75 -34.80 -51.35
CA LYS A 6 -19.22 -33.63 -50.61
C LYS A 6 -20.34 -33.01 -49.77
N CYS A 7 -20.26 -33.18 -48.46
CA CYS A 7 -21.15 -32.52 -47.51
C CYS A 7 -20.69 -31.06 -47.31
N ARG A 8 -21.46 -30.08 -47.82
CA ARG A 8 -21.16 -28.65 -47.63
C ARG A 8 -21.55 -28.23 -46.21
N LEU A 9 -20.57 -27.77 -45.45
CA LEU A 9 -20.75 -27.19 -44.12
C LEU A 9 -21.66 -25.96 -44.21
N ARG A 10 -22.75 -25.93 -43.44
CA ARG A 10 -23.64 -24.76 -43.35
C ARG A 10 -23.07 -23.78 -42.33
N VAL A 11 -22.25 -22.84 -42.79
CA VAL A 11 -21.53 -21.85 -41.98
C VAL A 11 -22.42 -21.17 -40.93
N GLY A 12 -23.68 -20.86 -41.26
CA GLY A 12 -24.62 -20.27 -40.30
C GLY A 12 -24.96 -21.15 -39.08
N ARG A 13 -24.93 -22.50 -39.22
CA ARG A 13 -25.13 -23.41 -38.07
C ARG A 13 -23.90 -23.50 -37.18
N VAL A 14 -22.71 -23.34 -37.75
CA VAL A 14 -21.46 -23.32 -36.99
C VAL A 14 -21.34 -22.02 -36.20
N PHE A 15 -21.72 -20.90 -36.80
CA PHE A 15 -21.74 -19.61 -36.10
C PHE A 15 -22.73 -19.61 -34.93
N LEU A 16 -23.93 -20.15 -35.13
CA LEU A 16 -24.92 -20.29 -34.06
C LEU A 16 -24.42 -21.19 -32.92
N ALA A 17 -23.72 -22.28 -33.23
CA ALA A 17 -23.13 -23.16 -32.22
C ALA A 17 -22.03 -22.44 -31.41
N MET A 18 -21.16 -21.65 -32.05
CA MET A 18 -20.12 -20.88 -31.37
C MET A 18 -20.69 -19.81 -30.42
N VAL A 19 -21.74 -19.10 -30.85
CA VAL A 19 -22.40 -18.09 -30.00
C VAL A 19 -23.07 -18.74 -28.80
N LEU A 20 -23.71 -19.90 -28.98
CA LEU A 20 -24.30 -20.65 -27.87
C LEU A 20 -23.25 -21.13 -26.87
N THR A 21 -22.10 -21.64 -27.33
CA THR A 21 -21.00 -22.06 -26.45
C THR A 21 -20.38 -20.90 -25.69
N ALA A 22 -20.18 -19.74 -26.34
CA ALA A 22 -19.68 -18.54 -25.67
C ALA A 22 -20.67 -18.05 -24.60
N GLY A 23 -21.97 -17.99 -24.93
CA GLY A 23 -23.00 -17.60 -23.98
C GLY A 23 -23.08 -18.50 -22.74
N THR A 24 -22.91 -19.81 -22.90
CA THR A 24 -22.87 -20.74 -21.75
C THR A 24 -21.63 -20.56 -20.88
N LEU A 25 -20.47 -20.23 -21.47
CA LEU A 25 -19.24 -19.99 -20.71
C LEU A 25 -19.35 -18.71 -19.88
N PHE A 26 -19.83 -17.61 -20.47
CA PHE A 26 -20.04 -16.36 -19.74
C PHE A 26 -21.14 -16.48 -18.67
N GLY A 27 -22.22 -17.20 -18.95
CA GLY A 27 -23.28 -17.46 -17.98
C GLY A 27 -22.80 -18.29 -16.79
N ALA A 28 -22.03 -19.35 -17.05
CA ALA A 28 -21.45 -20.19 -15.99
C ALA A 28 -20.43 -19.43 -15.13
N ASP A 29 -19.57 -18.60 -15.74
CA ASP A 29 -18.59 -17.79 -14.99
C ASP A 29 -19.25 -16.71 -14.13
N THR A 30 -20.33 -16.09 -14.62
CA THR A 30 -21.09 -15.11 -13.84
C THR A 30 -21.74 -15.76 -12.61
N ILE A 31 -22.27 -16.98 -12.76
CA ILE A 31 -22.86 -17.74 -11.65
C ILE A 31 -21.77 -18.23 -10.69
N ARG A 32 -20.61 -18.67 -11.19
CA ARG A 32 -19.45 -19.06 -10.37
C ARG A 32 -18.97 -17.90 -9.50
N ARG A 33 -18.76 -16.71 -10.08
CA ARG A 33 -18.36 -15.50 -9.34
C ARG A 33 -19.39 -15.09 -8.29
N SER A 34 -20.69 -15.27 -8.57
CA SER A 34 -21.77 -15.01 -7.61
C SER A 34 -21.82 -16.01 -6.44
N LEU A 35 -21.26 -17.21 -6.60
CA LEU A 35 -21.24 -18.26 -5.57
C LEU A 35 -19.92 -18.27 -4.77
N GLU A 36 -18.82 -17.76 -5.34
CA GLU A 36 -17.50 -17.70 -4.68
C GLU A 36 -17.33 -16.48 -3.75
N SER A 37 -18.10 -15.40 -3.90
CA SER A 37 -18.10 -14.32 -2.92
C SER A 37 -18.84 -14.77 -1.67
N HIS A 38 -18.17 -15.38 -0.70
CA HIS A 38 -18.44 -15.40 0.76
C HIS A 38 -17.47 -16.40 1.40
N GLN A 39 -16.19 -16.03 1.49
CA GLN A 39 -15.30 -16.54 2.53
C GLN A 39 -14.98 -15.35 3.44
N PRO A 40 -15.36 -15.37 4.73
CA PRO A 40 -14.94 -14.33 5.66
C PRO A 40 -13.43 -14.49 5.86
N TYR A 41 -12.65 -13.56 5.32
CA TYR A 41 -11.23 -13.47 5.61
C TYR A 41 -11.08 -13.11 7.09
N ASN A 42 -10.68 -14.08 7.91
CA ASN A 42 -10.22 -13.82 9.27
C ASN A 42 -8.84 -13.18 9.17
N LEU A 43 -8.80 -11.85 9.10
CA LEU A 43 -7.56 -11.07 9.13
C LEU A 43 -7.04 -11.02 10.56
N THR A 44 -5.93 -11.69 10.84
CA THR A 44 -5.13 -11.44 12.04
C THR A 44 -4.25 -10.24 11.77
N ILE A 45 -4.65 -9.07 12.27
CA ILE A 45 -3.86 -7.84 12.20
C ILE A 45 -2.77 -7.93 13.26
N HIS A 46 -1.51 -8.04 12.84
CA HIS A 46 -0.34 -7.84 13.70
C HIS A 46 0.23 -6.44 13.46
N GLY A 47 -0.39 -5.44 14.07
CA GLY A 47 0.29 -4.17 14.34
C GLY A 47 1.07 -4.28 15.64
N ASP A 48 2.20 -3.58 15.77
CA ASP A 48 2.84 -3.32 17.07
C ASP A 48 1.95 -2.32 17.85
N PHE A 49 0.79 -2.78 18.28
CA PHE A 49 0.00 -2.08 19.27
C PHE A 49 0.80 -2.09 20.58
N ARG A 50 1.05 -0.91 21.15
CA ARG A 50 1.63 -0.80 22.50
C ARG A 50 0.64 -1.42 23.49
N ASN A 51 0.83 -2.70 23.81
CA ASN A 51 0.14 -3.34 24.93
C ASN A 51 0.60 -2.67 26.22
N SER A 52 -0.35 -2.18 27.01
CA SER A 52 -0.12 -1.49 28.28
C SER A 52 0.30 -2.41 29.44
N GLU A 53 0.71 -3.66 29.17
CA GLU A 53 0.92 -4.66 30.23
C GLU A 53 2.38 -5.02 30.53
N ASP A 54 3.37 -4.52 29.80
CA ASP A 54 4.77 -4.74 30.19
C ASP A 54 5.50 -3.44 30.60
N ASN A 55 5.96 -3.47 31.86
CA ASN A 55 6.73 -2.48 32.63
C ASN A 55 5.93 -1.61 33.63
N ALA A 56 5.35 -2.26 34.64
CA ALA A 56 5.08 -1.63 35.93
C ALA A 56 6.37 -1.60 36.79
N GLU A 57 7.13 -0.51 36.71
CA GLU A 57 8.01 -0.06 37.79
C GLU A 57 7.32 1.13 38.50
N PRO A 58 7.31 1.19 39.84
CA PRO A 58 6.41 2.08 40.58
C PRO A 58 6.92 3.53 40.57
N LEU A 59 6.17 4.43 39.91
CA LEU A 59 6.31 5.86 40.17
C LEU A 59 5.67 6.18 41.53
N THR A 60 6.54 6.44 42.50
CA THR A 60 6.20 7.04 43.78
C THR A 60 5.83 8.51 43.60
N GLY A 61 4.68 8.91 44.17
CA GLY A 61 4.42 10.27 44.62
C GLY A 61 3.67 11.19 43.67
N ASN A 62 2.34 11.24 43.79
CA ASN A 62 1.65 12.41 44.34
C ASN A 62 0.15 12.13 44.49
N SER A 63 -0.31 12.13 45.74
CA SER A 63 -1.72 12.11 46.10
C SER A 63 -2.37 13.42 45.64
N LEU A 64 -3.35 13.34 44.73
CA LEU A 64 -4.20 14.48 44.38
C LEU A 64 -5.11 14.81 45.57
N SER A 65 -4.81 15.93 46.22
CA SER A 65 -5.68 16.60 47.17
C SER A 65 -6.79 17.34 46.41
N TYR A 66 -8.04 16.94 46.57
CA TYR A 66 -9.19 17.73 46.09
C TYR A 66 -9.42 18.95 47.00
N GLY A 67 -9.02 20.12 46.52
CA GLY A 67 -9.45 21.41 47.07
C GLY A 67 -10.68 21.90 46.31
N THR A 68 -11.85 21.91 46.94
CA THR A 68 -13.02 22.64 46.45
C THR A 68 -12.84 24.13 46.77
N THR A 69 -12.45 24.91 45.77
CA THR A 69 -12.66 26.36 45.76
C THR A 69 -13.68 26.68 44.68
N ASP A 70 -14.83 27.19 45.11
CA ASP A 70 -15.89 27.74 44.27
C ASP A 70 -15.36 28.97 43.51
N GLU A 71 -14.83 28.75 42.31
CA GLU A 71 -14.71 29.79 41.30
C GLU A 71 -15.55 29.38 40.08
N ALA A 72 -16.39 30.31 39.64
CA ALA A 72 -17.36 30.11 38.57
C ALA A 72 -16.65 29.56 37.33
N THR A 73 -17.10 28.39 36.91
CA THR A 73 -16.56 27.62 35.80
C THR A 73 -16.64 28.41 34.50
N THR A 74 -15.48 28.84 34.00
CA THR A 74 -15.29 29.02 32.56
C THR A 74 -15.72 27.74 31.86
N ALA A 75 -16.45 27.88 30.75
CA ALA A 75 -17.12 26.80 30.03
C ALA A 75 -16.28 25.51 29.96
N PHE A 76 -16.92 24.39 30.30
CA PHE A 76 -16.34 23.05 30.33
C PHE A 76 -15.90 22.64 28.91
N GLU A 77 -14.65 22.92 28.53
CA GLU A 77 -14.00 22.36 27.33
C GLU A 77 -13.75 20.84 27.47
N GLY A 78 -14.02 20.26 28.63
CA GLY A 78 -13.73 18.86 28.99
C GLY A 78 -14.55 17.77 28.30
N ILE A 79 -15.30 18.06 27.24
CA ILE A 79 -16.06 17.04 26.47
C ILE A 79 -15.59 16.96 25.01
N LYS A 80 -14.94 17.99 24.46
CA LYS A 80 -14.68 18.09 23.01
C LYS A 80 -13.73 16.99 22.49
N TYR A 81 -12.84 16.48 23.34
CA TYR A 81 -11.78 15.54 22.94
C TYR A 81 -11.73 14.27 23.81
N LEU A 82 -12.88 13.85 24.37
CA LEU A 82 -12.94 12.59 25.13
C LEU A 82 -12.48 11.43 24.23
N GLY A 83 -11.52 10.64 24.72
CA GLY A 83 -10.93 9.52 23.96
C GLY A 83 -9.64 9.87 23.21
N TYR A 84 -9.15 11.12 23.29
CA TYR A 84 -7.91 11.55 22.67
C TYR A 84 -6.87 12.00 23.70
N SER A 85 -5.59 11.78 23.40
CA SER A 85 -4.45 12.33 24.13
C SER A 85 -3.67 13.30 23.25
N GLU A 86 -3.06 14.31 23.86
CA GLU A 86 -2.08 15.16 23.18
C GLU A 86 -0.83 14.34 22.83
N PHE A 87 -0.27 14.64 21.66
CA PHE A 87 0.88 13.94 21.10
C PHE A 87 1.84 14.96 20.49
N GLU A 88 3.12 14.85 20.86
CA GLU A 88 4.19 15.69 20.33
C GLU A 88 4.87 14.98 19.15
N LEU A 89 4.95 15.68 18.02
CA LEU A 89 5.60 15.25 16.79
C LEU A 89 6.95 15.95 16.68
N SER A 90 8.02 15.17 16.53
CA SER A 90 9.37 15.71 16.30
C SER A 90 9.64 15.83 14.81
N LYS A 91 10.10 17.00 14.34
CA LYS A 91 10.52 17.16 12.93
C LYS A 91 11.67 16.26 12.49
N ASP A 92 12.44 15.70 13.42
CA ASP A 92 13.45 14.69 13.11
C ASP A 92 12.84 13.40 12.52
N ASP A 93 11.53 13.19 12.72
CA ASP A 93 10.78 12.04 12.21
C ASP A 93 10.01 12.37 10.91
N ILE A 94 10.14 13.58 10.35
CA ILE A 94 9.35 14.02 9.19
C ILE A 94 9.63 13.18 7.93
N SER A 95 10.82 12.58 7.84
CA SER A 95 11.20 11.71 6.72
C SER A 95 10.69 10.28 6.90
N LYS A 96 10.18 9.90 8.07
CA LYS A 96 9.81 8.52 8.39
C LYS A 96 8.35 8.25 8.06
N GLY A 97 8.09 7.06 7.52
CA GLY A 97 6.74 6.55 7.32
C GLY A 97 6.41 6.21 5.87
N ILE A 98 5.23 5.59 5.69
CA ILE A 98 4.81 4.99 4.42
C ILE A 98 4.36 6.01 3.38
N LEU A 99 4.09 7.26 3.76
CA LEU A 99 3.68 8.36 2.88
C LEU A 99 4.79 9.38 2.59
N SER A 100 6.00 9.14 3.10
CA SER A 100 7.16 10.00 2.82
C SER A 100 7.46 10.10 1.33
N VAL A 101 7.58 11.34 0.82
CA VAL A 101 7.94 11.65 -0.56
C VAL A 101 9.43 11.93 -0.67
N TYR A 102 10.19 10.97 -1.16
CA TYR A 102 11.63 11.13 -1.36
C TYR A 102 11.94 11.70 -2.73
N THR A 103 12.92 12.60 -2.78
CA THR A 103 13.41 13.23 -4.00
C THR A 103 14.93 13.22 -4.03
N ASP A 104 15.54 13.58 -5.15
CA ASP A 104 17.01 13.69 -5.22
C ASP A 104 17.59 14.74 -4.26
N LYS A 105 16.79 15.70 -3.80
CA LYS A 105 17.20 16.71 -2.82
C LYS A 105 16.98 16.26 -1.37
N ALA A 106 16.08 15.32 -1.15
CA ALA A 106 15.74 14.74 0.15
C ALA A 106 15.57 13.22 0.00
N PRO A 107 16.67 12.47 -0.25
CA PRO A 107 16.61 11.04 -0.49
C PRO A 107 16.41 10.27 0.82
N ALA A 108 15.84 9.07 0.70
CA ALA A 108 15.71 8.16 1.81
C ALA A 108 17.07 7.71 2.36
N SER A 109 17.07 7.44 3.65
CA SER A 109 18.19 6.98 4.45
C SER A 109 17.81 5.71 5.20
N VAL A 110 18.81 5.03 5.78
CA VAL A 110 18.57 3.83 6.59
C VAL A 110 17.76 4.16 7.85
N SER A 111 17.85 5.38 8.37
CA SER A 111 17.05 5.81 9.53
C SER A 111 15.56 5.98 9.22
N ASP A 112 15.16 5.93 7.95
CA ASP A 112 13.76 6.01 7.54
C ASP A 112 13.09 4.63 7.45
N GLN A 113 13.87 3.56 7.61
CA GLN A 113 13.38 2.19 7.58
C GLN A 113 12.54 1.88 8.83
N GLY A 114 11.40 1.22 8.62
CA GLY A 114 10.62 0.62 9.68
C GLY A 114 11.15 -0.77 10.06
N HIS A 115 10.23 -1.67 10.43
CA HIS A 115 10.57 -3.08 10.65
C HIS A 115 10.90 -3.75 9.31
N MET A 116 12.17 -4.05 9.08
CA MET A 116 12.67 -4.70 7.88
C MET A 116 12.78 -6.22 8.05
N VAL A 117 12.50 -6.96 6.99
CA VAL A 117 12.68 -8.42 6.88
C VAL A 117 13.45 -8.76 5.61
N ASP A 118 14.14 -9.89 5.60
CA ASP A 118 14.76 -10.41 4.37
C ASP A 118 13.72 -11.15 3.54
N LEU A 119 13.46 -10.68 2.32
CA LEU A 119 12.49 -11.31 1.42
C LEU A 119 12.86 -12.74 1.05
N ALA A 120 14.14 -13.12 1.09
CA ALA A 120 14.53 -14.51 0.84
C ALA A 120 13.94 -15.47 1.89
N GLU A 121 13.72 -14.99 3.11
CA GLU A 121 13.16 -15.77 4.23
C GLU A 121 11.62 -15.70 4.27
N GLU A 122 11.04 -14.58 3.81
CA GLU A 122 9.59 -14.31 3.91
C GLU A 122 8.80 -14.61 2.63
N LYS A 123 9.44 -14.73 1.47
CA LYS A 123 8.75 -14.92 0.20
C LYS A 123 7.93 -16.21 0.15
N ASN A 124 6.77 -16.15 -0.50
CA ASN A 124 6.04 -17.35 -0.90
C ASN A 124 6.60 -17.96 -2.20
N GLU A 125 5.89 -18.96 -2.72
CA GLU A 125 6.28 -19.72 -3.92
C GLU A 125 5.83 -19.06 -5.23
N PHE A 126 5.03 -17.99 -5.18
CA PHE A 126 4.41 -17.36 -6.36
C PHE A 126 5.28 -16.29 -7.03
N TYR A 127 6.47 -16.04 -6.48
CA TYR A 127 7.49 -15.23 -7.13
C TYR A 127 8.91 -15.66 -6.76
N SER A 128 9.87 -15.22 -7.57
CA SER A 128 11.29 -15.49 -7.38
C SER A 128 12.08 -14.23 -7.02
N ILE A 129 13.34 -14.39 -6.61
CA ILE A 129 14.28 -13.29 -6.40
C ILE A 129 15.42 -13.51 -7.41
N VAL A 130 15.92 -12.42 -8.00
CA VAL A 130 16.88 -12.50 -9.12
C VAL A 130 18.22 -13.14 -8.76
N ASP A 131 18.68 -12.98 -7.52
CA ASP A 131 19.92 -13.57 -7.04
C ASP A 131 19.86 -13.90 -5.54
N GLU A 132 20.97 -14.43 -4.99
CA GLU A 132 21.08 -14.86 -3.59
C GLU A 132 21.45 -13.70 -2.63
N LYS A 133 21.38 -12.44 -3.05
CA LYS A 133 21.63 -11.31 -2.15
C LYS A 133 20.48 -11.17 -1.15
N SER A 134 20.76 -10.46 -0.07
CA SER A 134 19.73 -10.05 0.88
C SER A 134 18.90 -8.92 0.28
N TYR A 135 17.58 -9.11 0.24
CA TYR A 135 16.62 -8.13 -0.24
C TYR A 135 15.74 -7.70 0.92
N LEU A 136 16.10 -6.57 1.55
CA LEU A 136 15.34 -6.06 2.67
C LEU A 136 14.08 -5.34 2.18
N LEU A 137 12.93 -5.66 2.77
CA LEU A 137 11.68 -4.96 2.58
C LEU A 137 11.00 -4.76 3.93
N ASN A 138 10.20 -3.70 4.08
CA ASN A 138 9.35 -3.54 5.24
C ASN A 138 8.44 -4.77 5.41
N LYS A 139 8.25 -5.23 6.65
CA LYS A 139 7.50 -6.44 6.98
C LYS A 139 6.08 -6.44 6.42
N ASP A 140 5.36 -5.32 6.53
CA ASP A 140 3.99 -5.23 6.04
C ASP A 140 3.95 -5.20 4.52
N ALA A 141 4.90 -4.51 3.89
CA ALA A 141 5.08 -4.53 2.44
C ALA A 141 5.43 -5.93 1.91
N ALA A 142 6.25 -6.72 2.63
CA ALA A 142 6.56 -8.10 2.28
C ALA A 142 5.33 -9.00 2.38
N GLY A 143 4.57 -8.88 3.47
CA GLY A 143 3.30 -9.59 3.63
C GLY A 143 2.28 -9.22 2.54
N ALA A 144 2.21 -7.94 2.16
CA ALA A 144 1.37 -7.46 1.07
C ALA A 144 1.81 -8.00 -0.30
N LEU A 145 3.12 -8.04 -0.57
CA LEU A 145 3.68 -8.58 -1.80
C LEU A 145 3.34 -10.07 -1.95
N ASN A 146 3.48 -10.84 -0.87
CA ASN A 146 3.09 -12.24 -0.84
C ASN A 146 1.62 -12.44 -1.22
N ARG A 147 0.69 -11.69 -0.60
CA ARG A 147 -0.74 -11.77 -0.92
C ARG A 147 -1.02 -11.40 -2.38
N MET A 148 -0.39 -10.34 -2.88
CA MET A 148 -0.57 -9.89 -4.26
C MET A 148 -0.11 -10.93 -5.28
N MET A 149 1.05 -11.56 -5.05
CA MET A 149 1.60 -12.56 -5.97
C MET A 149 0.82 -13.87 -5.93
N GLU A 150 0.30 -14.26 -4.76
CA GLU A 150 -0.60 -15.41 -4.62
C GLU A 150 -1.91 -15.19 -5.38
N ASP A 151 -2.55 -14.02 -5.22
CA ASP A 151 -3.80 -13.72 -5.93
C ASP A 151 -3.59 -13.57 -7.45
N TYR A 152 -2.47 -12.97 -7.89
CA TYR A 152 -2.08 -12.97 -9.30
C TYR A 152 -1.99 -14.40 -9.84
N ALA A 153 -1.30 -15.30 -9.12
CA ALA A 153 -1.17 -16.69 -9.54
C ALA A 153 -2.51 -17.43 -9.58
N ASN A 154 -3.39 -17.17 -8.61
CA ASN A 154 -4.72 -17.78 -8.56
C ASN A 154 -5.65 -17.26 -9.68
N GLU A 155 -5.60 -15.96 -10.01
CA GLU A 155 -6.48 -15.34 -11.00
C GLU A 155 -5.97 -15.53 -12.44
N ILE A 156 -4.68 -15.36 -12.66
CA ILE A 156 -4.05 -15.37 -13.99
C ILE A 156 -3.48 -16.74 -14.34
N GLY A 157 -3.12 -17.56 -13.35
CA GLY A 157 -2.51 -18.87 -13.56
C GLY A 157 -1.01 -18.81 -13.88
N LEU A 158 -0.35 -17.70 -13.54
CA LEU A 158 1.08 -17.44 -13.79
C LEU A 158 1.82 -17.17 -12.47
N ALA A 159 3.09 -17.53 -12.42
CA ALA A 159 3.99 -17.28 -11.27
C ALA A 159 5.38 -16.91 -11.81
N ASP A 160 5.40 -15.90 -12.67
CA ASP A 160 6.55 -15.46 -13.46
C ASP A 160 7.17 -14.15 -12.95
N PHE A 161 6.62 -13.52 -11.92
CA PHE A 161 7.25 -12.36 -11.33
C PHE A 161 8.54 -12.71 -10.56
N MET A 162 9.46 -11.77 -10.63
CA MET A 162 10.73 -11.79 -9.93
C MET A 162 10.95 -10.44 -9.25
N VAL A 163 11.39 -10.46 -7.99
CA VAL A 163 11.93 -9.28 -7.33
C VAL A 163 13.35 -9.04 -7.83
N TYR A 164 13.54 -7.90 -8.49
CA TYR A 164 14.80 -7.46 -9.06
C TYR A 164 15.55 -6.49 -8.13
N GLY A 165 14.81 -5.69 -7.35
CA GLY A 165 15.35 -4.67 -6.47
C GLY A 165 14.41 -4.33 -5.31
N THR A 166 14.98 -3.92 -4.18
CA THR A 166 14.24 -3.33 -3.04
C THR A 166 14.95 -2.09 -2.52
N THR A 167 15.74 -2.19 -1.44
CA THR A 167 16.56 -1.09 -0.91
C THR A 167 17.78 -0.81 -1.77
N ASP A 168 18.23 -1.83 -2.51
CA ASP A 168 19.27 -1.74 -3.51
C ASP A 168 18.79 -2.37 -4.83
N THR A 169 18.99 -1.63 -5.92
CA THR A 169 18.66 -2.04 -7.29
C THR A 169 19.93 -1.92 -8.13
N PHE A 170 20.22 -2.96 -8.92
CA PHE A 170 21.32 -2.92 -9.87
C PHE A 170 21.02 -1.91 -10.98
N THR A 171 21.98 -1.06 -11.33
CA THR A 171 21.81 0.06 -12.29
C THR A 171 22.93 0.09 -13.34
N GLY A 172 23.55 -1.06 -13.63
CA GLY A 172 24.54 -1.17 -14.70
C GLY A 172 23.93 -1.09 -16.10
N GLU A 173 24.79 -1.16 -17.12
CA GLU A 173 24.42 -1.05 -18.55
C GLU A 173 23.35 -2.07 -18.98
N ASP A 174 23.33 -3.26 -18.35
CA ASP A 174 22.38 -4.34 -18.62
C ASP A 174 21.21 -4.41 -17.61
N SER A 175 20.96 -3.34 -16.85
CA SER A 175 19.87 -3.34 -15.86
C SER A 175 18.49 -3.29 -16.51
N LEU A 176 17.60 -4.17 -16.04
CA LEU A 176 16.19 -4.20 -16.42
C LEU A 176 15.35 -3.18 -15.62
N CYS A 177 15.91 -2.64 -14.53
CA CYS A 177 15.36 -1.54 -13.76
C CYS A 177 16.45 -0.46 -13.69
N PRO A 178 16.62 0.34 -14.77
CA PRO A 178 17.87 1.04 -15.06
C PRO A 178 18.17 2.22 -14.13
N LYS A 179 17.30 2.50 -13.15
CA LYS A 179 17.39 3.66 -12.28
C LYS A 179 17.27 3.28 -10.82
N LYS A 180 18.18 3.82 -10.01
CA LYS A 180 18.06 3.84 -8.54
C LYS A 180 17.18 5.01 -8.16
N PHE A 181 16.12 4.75 -7.41
CA PHE A 181 15.22 5.80 -6.94
C PHE A 181 15.60 6.27 -5.54
N SER A 182 15.37 7.57 -5.28
CA SER A 182 15.70 8.22 -4.01
C SER A 182 14.92 7.62 -2.83
N GLU A 183 13.80 6.94 -3.09
CA GLU A 183 12.96 6.29 -2.08
C GLU A 183 13.37 4.86 -1.69
N SER A 184 14.16 4.18 -2.54
CA SER A 184 14.43 2.74 -2.41
C SER A 184 14.93 2.37 -1.01
N LYS A 185 15.83 3.17 -0.45
CA LYS A 185 16.44 2.95 0.87
C LYS A 185 15.43 2.95 2.03
N ALA A 186 14.25 3.55 1.87
CA ALA A 186 13.22 3.57 2.92
C ALA A 186 12.62 2.18 3.16
N GLY A 187 12.78 1.23 2.23
CA GLY A 187 12.32 -0.14 2.42
C GLY A 187 10.83 -0.37 2.10
N TYR A 188 10.19 0.56 1.41
CA TYR A 188 8.78 0.45 1.00
C TYR A 188 8.60 0.21 -0.51
N CYS A 189 9.68 -0.07 -1.24
CA CYS A 189 9.63 -0.21 -2.69
C CYS A 189 10.10 -1.59 -3.15
N VAL A 190 9.49 -2.08 -4.22
CA VAL A 190 9.92 -3.28 -4.92
C VAL A 190 9.98 -3.00 -6.42
N ASP A 191 11.08 -3.40 -7.03
CA ASP A 191 11.27 -3.42 -8.48
C ASP A 191 10.99 -4.83 -8.99
N LEU A 192 10.04 -4.95 -9.91
CA LEU A 192 9.61 -6.22 -10.49
C LEU A 192 10.18 -6.44 -11.89
N ALA A 193 10.55 -7.68 -12.17
CA ALA A 193 10.90 -8.17 -13.49
C ALA A 193 10.14 -9.48 -13.76
N LEU A 194 10.24 -10.00 -14.98
CA LEU A 194 9.61 -11.26 -15.37
C LEU A 194 10.65 -12.36 -15.56
N ASN A 195 10.28 -13.59 -15.22
CA ASN A 195 11.06 -14.79 -15.47
C ASN A 195 10.42 -15.60 -16.60
N ALA A 196 11.01 -15.50 -17.78
CA ALA A 196 10.61 -16.26 -18.95
C ALA A 196 11.61 -17.40 -19.21
N TYR A 197 11.30 -18.60 -18.71
CA TYR A 197 12.09 -19.81 -18.90
C TYR A 197 13.56 -19.67 -18.47
N GLY A 198 13.81 -19.00 -17.34
CA GLY A 198 15.15 -18.78 -16.79
C GLY A 198 15.87 -17.56 -17.35
N ASN A 199 15.21 -16.76 -18.18
CA ASN A 199 15.68 -15.43 -18.58
C ASN A 199 14.90 -14.36 -17.82
N VAL A 200 15.61 -13.32 -17.39
CA VAL A 200 14.99 -12.15 -16.77
C VAL A 200 14.62 -11.16 -17.87
N LEU A 201 13.35 -10.73 -17.90
CA LEU A 201 12.82 -9.76 -18.85
C LEU A 201 12.32 -8.51 -18.12
N GLU A 202 12.34 -7.39 -18.82
CA GLU A 202 11.71 -6.15 -18.37
C GLU A 202 10.19 -6.36 -18.24
N TYR A 203 9.60 -5.77 -17.20
CA TYR A 203 8.16 -5.81 -16.96
C TYR A 203 7.52 -4.48 -17.38
N ASP A 204 6.75 -4.45 -18.46
CA ASP A 204 6.20 -3.22 -19.05
C ASP A 204 4.77 -2.88 -18.62
N GLY A 205 4.18 -3.64 -17.68
CA GLY A 205 2.82 -3.43 -17.20
C GLY A 205 1.72 -3.86 -18.17
N CYS A 206 2.04 -4.60 -19.23
CA CYS A 206 1.10 -5.04 -20.25
C CYS A 206 0.74 -6.53 -20.14
N ASP A 207 -0.05 -7.04 -21.09
CA ASP A 207 -0.47 -8.43 -21.20
C ASP A 207 -1.11 -9.01 -19.92
N ALA A 208 -0.72 -10.21 -19.49
CA ALA A 208 -1.34 -10.87 -18.34
C ALA A 208 -0.85 -10.25 -17.02
N GLU A 209 0.40 -9.82 -17.02
CA GLU A 209 1.16 -9.20 -15.96
C GLU A 209 0.63 -7.80 -15.60
N GLY A 210 -0.03 -7.13 -16.55
CA GLY A 210 -0.75 -5.87 -16.35
C GLY A 210 -1.81 -5.92 -15.24
N TRP A 211 -2.23 -7.14 -14.84
CA TRP A 211 -3.03 -7.35 -13.64
C TRP A 211 -2.42 -6.66 -12.41
N VAL A 212 -1.09 -6.67 -12.24
CA VAL A 212 -0.44 -6.02 -11.09
C VAL A 212 -0.65 -4.50 -11.13
N VAL A 213 -0.55 -3.85 -12.30
CA VAL A 213 -0.84 -2.40 -12.42
C VAL A 213 -2.28 -2.09 -12.00
N GLU A 214 -3.23 -2.94 -12.37
CA GLU A 214 -4.65 -2.74 -12.09
C GLU A 214 -5.06 -3.07 -10.64
N ASN A 215 -4.32 -3.96 -9.97
CA ASN A 215 -4.74 -4.56 -8.70
C ASN A 215 -3.81 -4.30 -7.52
N CYS A 216 -2.58 -3.81 -7.73
CA CYS A 216 -1.61 -3.60 -6.65
C CYS A 216 -2.16 -2.76 -5.47
N TRP A 217 -3.06 -1.83 -5.74
CA TRP A 217 -3.70 -0.98 -4.74
C TRP A 217 -4.51 -1.75 -3.69
N LYS A 218 -5.05 -2.92 -4.04
CA LYS A 218 -5.79 -3.78 -3.11
C LYS A 218 -4.92 -4.29 -1.96
N TYR A 219 -3.60 -4.34 -2.18
CA TYR A 219 -2.60 -4.84 -1.24
C TYR A 219 -1.78 -3.70 -0.61
N GLY A 220 -2.14 -2.44 -0.88
CA GLY A 220 -1.41 -1.30 -0.34
C GLY A 220 -0.22 -0.84 -1.18
N PHE A 221 -0.03 -1.39 -2.38
CA PHE A 221 0.96 -0.91 -3.33
C PHE A 221 0.36 0.06 -4.34
N VAL A 222 1.18 0.95 -4.87
CA VAL A 222 0.83 1.75 -6.04
C VAL A 222 1.96 1.66 -7.05
N VAL A 223 1.64 1.74 -8.35
CA VAL A 223 2.66 2.07 -9.35
C VAL A 223 3.15 3.47 -9.05
N ARG A 224 4.38 3.57 -8.55
CA ARG A 224 4.91 4.79 -7.94
C ARG A 224 5.06 5.93 -8.94
N TYR A 225 5.39 5.57 -10.17
CA TYR A 225 5.50 6.46 -11.32
C TYR A 225 4.48 6.02 -12.39
N PRO A 226 3.20 6.38 -12.25
CA PRO A 226 2.16 5.97 -13.17
C PRO A 226 2.17 6.82 -14.46
N GLU A 227 1.57 6.30 -15.51
CA GLU A 227 1.48 6.98 -16.81
C GLU A 227 0.80 8.35 -16.67
N GLY A 228 1.31 9.34 -17.41
CA GLY A 228 0.76 10.70 -17.43
C GLY A 228 1.04 11.55 -16.19
N LYS A 229 1.81 11.07 -15.22
CA LYS A 229 2.15 11.81 -13.98
C LYS A 229 3.59 12.33 -13.93
N LYS A 230 4.35 12.24 -15.02
CA LYS A 230 5.75 12.71 -15.10
C LYS A 230 5.95 14.15 -14.60
N GLU A 231 5.04 15.07 -14.92
CA GLU A 231 5.14 16.46 -14.46
C GLU A 231 5.08 16.61 -12.93
N LYS A 232 4.44 15.66 -12.25
CA LYS A 232 4.32 15.63 -10.79
C LYS A 232 5.43 14.81 -10.14
N THR A 233 5.72 13.64 -10.68
CA THR A 233 6.67 12.68 -10.09
C THR A 233 8.13 12.92 -10.50
N GLY A 234 8.36 13.67 -11.59
CA GLY A 234 9.67 13.85 -12.20
C GLY A 234 10.22 12.62 -12.94
N ASN A 235 9.46 11.53 -13.04
CA ASN A 235 9.88 10.27 -13.63
C ASN A 235 8.91 9.83 -14.74
N GLU A 236 9.46 9.14 -15.75
CA GLU A 236 8.62 8.47 -16.76
C GLU A 236 7.81 7.34 -16.12
N TYR A 237 6.85 6.80 -16.87
CA TYR A 237 6.11 5.61 -16.45
C TYR A 237 7.07 4.46 -16.10
N CYS A 238 6.94 3.89 -14.90
CA CYS A 238 7.74 2.76 -14.42
C CYS A 238 6.82 1.70 -13.80
N PRO A 239 6.15 0.85 -14.61
CA PRO A 239 5.24 -0.20 -14.12
C PRO A 239 5.89 -1.19 -13.15
N TRP A 240 7.20 -1.40 -13.30
CA TRP A 240 7.99 -2.26 -12.44
C TRP A 240 8.24 -1.73 -11.03
N HIS A 241 8.15 -0.40 -10.82
CA HIS A 241 8.49 0.21 -9.53
C HIS A 241 7.23 0.42 -8.69
N LEU A 242 6.99 -0.51 -7.76
CA LEU A 242 5.86 -0.43 -6.83
C LEU A 242 6.27 0.16 -5.49
N ARG A 243 5.42 1.04 -4.95
CA ARG A 243 5.59 1.66 -3.64
C ARG A 243 4.46 1.24 -2.71
N TYR A 244 4.80 0.69 -1.56
CA TYR A 244 3.87 0.42 -0.46
C TYR A 244 3.53 1.72 0.27
N VAL A 245 2.23 1.98 0.40
CA VAL A 245 1.64 3.12 1.12
C VAL A 245 0.56 2.68 2.12
N GLY A 246 0.33 1.38 2.28
CA GLY A 246 -0.79 0.84 3.05
C GLY A 246 -2.10 0.76 2.26
N GLU A 247 -2.95 -0.23 2.57
CA GLU A 247 -4.16 -0.56 1.79
C GLU A 247 -5.15 0.61 1.70
N VAL A 248 -5.39 1.31 2.81
CA VAL A 248 -6.35 2.41 2.86
C VAL A 248 -5.89 3.57 1.98
N HIS A 249 -4.62 3.97 2.09
CA HIS A 249 -4.05 5.04 1.29
C HIS A 249 -4.01 4.67 -0.19
N ALA A 250 -3.58 3.46 -0.53
CA ALA A 250 -3.55 2.97 -1.91
C ALA A 250 -4.95 2.94 -2.53
N ALA A 251 -5.98 2.53 -1.77
CA ALA A 251 -7.37 2.55 -2.22
C ALA A 251 -7.86 3.98 -2.52
N ILE A 252 -7.53 4.95 -1.68
CA ILE A 252 -7.87 6.37 -1.93
C ILE A 252 -7.14 6.87 -3.17
N MET A 253 -5.83 6.65 -3.27
CA MET A 253 -5.00 7.05 -4.41
C MET A 253 -5.52 6.47 -5.72
N SER A 254 -5.85 5.18 -5.74
CA SER A 254 -6.41 4.48 -6.88
C SER A 254 -7.77 5.07 -7.28
N SER A 255 -8.69 5.26 -6.33
CA SER A 255 -10.02 5.81 -6.60
C SER A 255 -9.99 7.23 -7.18
N LYS A 256 -8.97 8.02 -6.81
CA LYS A 256 -8.79 9.41 -7.26
C LYS A 256 -7.76 9.56 -8.39
N LYS A 257 -7.11 8.48 -8.82
CA LYS A 257 -6.04 8.47 -9.82
C LYS A 257 -4.90 9.45 -9.51
N MET A 258 -4.46 9.44 -8.25
CA MET A 258 -3.39 10.31 -7.75
C MET A 258 -2.05 9.57 -7.70
N CYS A 259 -0.95 10.24 -8.06
CA CYS A 259 0.38 9.81 -7.62
C CYS A 259 0.62 10.22 -6.16
N LEU A 260 1.70 9.72 -5.55
CA LEU A 260 1.98 9.98 -4.13
C LEU A 260 2.12 11.48 -3.83
N GLU A 261 2.73 12.24 -4.73
CA GLU A 261 2.88 13.70 -4.60
C GLU A 261 1.52 14.40 -4.47
N GLU A 262 0.61 14.11 -5.41
CA GLU A 262 -0.73 14.68 -5.41
C GLU A 262 -1.57 14.19 -4.23
N TYR A 263 -1.34 12.96 -3.77
CA TYR A 263 -2.05 12.41 -2.63
C TYR A 263 -1.68 13.11 -1.32
N VAL A 264 -0.38 13.35 -1.09
CA VAL A 264 0.08 14.12 0.05
C VAL A 264 -0.45 15.56 -0.03
N ASP A 265 -0.36 16.22 -1.19
CA ASP A 265 -0.94 17.57 -1.39
C ASP A 265 -2.46 17.59 -1.09
N TYR A 266 -3.17 16.53 -1.49
CA TYR A 266 -4.59 16.38 -1.22
C TYR A 266 -4.90 16.22 0.27
N LEU A 267 -4.02 15.58 1.04
CA LEU A 267 -4.22 15.36 2.48
C LEU A 267 -3.87 16.59 3.33
N GLU A 268 -3.01 17.49 2.86
CA GLU A 268 -2.59 18.70 3.58
C GLU A 268 -3.77 19.62 3.98
N GLN A 269 -4.89 19.55 3.26
CA GLN A 269 -6.07 20.39 3.53
C GLN A 269 -6.95 19.91 4.70
N TYR A 270 -6.74 18.70 5.21
CA TYR A 270 -7.58 18.11 6.26
C TYR A 270 -6.90 18.24 7.61
N THR A 271 -7.61 18.81 8.60
CA THR A 271 -7.08 18.99 9.96
C THR A 271 -7.72 18.00 10.92
N PHE A 272 -7.21 17.94 12.15
CA PHE A 272 -7.80 17.11 13.22
C PHE A 272 -9.29 17.41 13.45
N GLU A 273 -9.68 18.69 13.34
CA GLU A 273 -11.06 19.15 13.51
C GLU A 273 -11.95 18.83 12.30
N GLU A 274 -11.37 18.77 11.11
CA GLU A 274 -12.07 18.50 9.85
C GLU A 274 -11.35 17.39 9.05
N PRO A 275 -11.34 16.14 9.55
CA PRO A 275 -10.58 15.06 8.93
C PRO A 275 -11.25 14.53 7.66
N TYR A 276 -10.45 14.03 6.73
CA TYR A 276 -10.94 13.26 5.60
C TYR A 276 -11.50 11.92 6.08
N SER A 277 -12.78 11.68 5.84
CA SER A 277 -13.42 10.41 6.19
C SER A 277 -13.44 9.46 5.00
N PHE A 278 -13.08 8.20 5.24
CA PHE A 278 -13.07 7.16 4.22
C PHE A 278 -13.51 5.81 4.81
N THR A 279 -14.24 5.01 4.02
CA THR A 279 -14.66 3.67 4.42
C THR A 279 -13.99 2.64 3.52
N PHE A 280 -13.33 1.67 4.13
CA PHE A 280 -12.64 0.59 3.42
C PHE A 280 -12.91 -0.74 4.15
N ASN A 281 -13.32 -1.79 3.43
CA ASN A 281 -13.65 -3.10 3.99
C ASN A 281 -14.64 -3.06 5.18
N SER A 282 -15.64 -2.18 5.13
CA SER A 282 -16.64 -1.94 6.20
C SER A 282 -16.09 -1.26 7.46
N GLU A 283 -14.82 -0.85 7.45
CA GLU A 283 -14.17 -0.10 8.51
C GLU A 283 -14.11 1.39 8.16
N SER A 284 -14.22 2.27 9.15
CA SER A 284 -14.20 3.72 8.96
C SER A 284 -12.88 4.32 9.43
N TYR A 285 -12.31 5.17 8.58
CA TYR A 285 -11.04 5.83 8.80
C TYR A 285 -11.20 7.34 8.75
N GLN A 286 -10.42 8.02 9.57
CA GLN A 286 -10.25 9.47 9.52
C GLN A 286 -8.77 9.78 9.30
N ILE A 287 -8.50 10.68 8.34
CA ILE A 287 -7.14 11.06 7.96
C ILE A 287 -7.02 12.58 8.07
N TYR A 288 -5.96 13.05 8.72
CA TYR A 288 -5.68 14.47 8.87
C TYR A 288 -4.18 14.74 8.85
N SER A 289 -3.82 15.98 8.55
CA SER A 289 -2.45 16.45 8.47
C SER A 289 -2.15 17.48 9.55
N VAL A 290 -0.89 17.51 9.98
CA VAL A 290 -0.35 18.45 10.95
C VAL A 290 0.91 19.04 10.35
N SER A 291 0.88 20.34 10.07
CA SER A 291 1.98 21.07 9.44
C SER A 291 2.39 22.25 10.31
N GLY A 292 3.68 22.61 10.31
CA GLY A 292 4.14 23.79 11.03
C GLY A 292 5.62 24.07 10.87
N ASN A 293 6.05 25.23 11.35
CA ASN A 293 7.45 25.67 11.24
C ASN A 293 8.30 25.31 12.46
N ASP A 294 7.68 25.01 13.59
CA ASP A 294 8.37 24.68 14.83
C ASP A 294 9.04 23.30 14.77
N ASP A 295 10.11 23.09 15.55
CA ASP A 295 10.83 21.81 15.63
C ASP A 295 9.97 20.69 16.23
N ARG A 296 8.97 21.08 17.02
CA ARG A 296 7.98 20.22 17.65
C ARG A 296 6.60 20.70 17.28
N LEU A 297 5.74 19.79 16.84
CA LEU A 297 4.34 20.06 16.54
C LEU A 297 3.46 19.31 17.54
N GLU A 298 2.34 19.89 17.90
CA GLU A 298 1.36 19.24 18.78
C GLU A 298 0.16 18.79 17.96
N THR A 299 -0.35 17.60 18.29
CA THR A 299 -1.60 17.09 17.75
C THR A 299 -2.34 16.26 18.80
N ARG A 300 -3.45 15.65 18.40
CA ARG A 300 -4.21 14.72 19.21
C ARG A 300 -4.30 13.39 18.49
N VAL A 301 -4.26 12.28 19.24
CA VAL A 301 -4.40 10.91 18.72
C VAL A 301 -5.31 10.09 19.63
N PRO A 302 -6.01 9.05 19.12
CA PRO A 302 -6.86 8.20 19.95
C PRO A 302 -6.08 7.48 21.05
N ILE A 303 -6.63 7.50 22.27
CA ILE A 303 -6.05 6.79 23.44
C ILE A 303 -6.02 5.26 23.23
N SER A 304 -6.90 4.74 22.36
CA SER A 304 -6.91 3.33 21.99
C SER A 304 -5.65 2.86 21.26
N GLY A 305 -4.85 3.79 20.71
CA GLY A 305 -3.69 3.45 19.89
C GLY A 305 -4.03 3.01 18.47
N ASN A 306 -5.30 3.12 18.05
CA ASN A 306 -5.76 2.75 16.71
C ASN A 306 -5.44 3.84 15.67
N TYR A 307 -4.17 4.23 15.55
CA TYR A 307 -3.72 5.20 14.56
C TYR A 307 -2.36 4.83 13.97
N GLU A 308 -2.14 5.29 12.75
CA GLU A 308 -0.88 5.26 12.02
C GLU A 308 -0.41 6.69 11.78
N LEU A 309 0.90 6.87 11.77
CA LEU A 309 1.56 8.15 11.59
C LEU A 309 2.64 8.02 10.53
N SER A 310 2.65 8.97 9.60
CA SER A 310 3.69 9.10 8.60
C SER A 310 4.07 10.56 8.48
N GLY A 311 5.37 10.87 8.50
CA GLY A 311 5.85 12.09 7.89
C GLY A 311 5.66 12.06 6.37
N ASP A 312 5.65 13.22 5.74
CA ASP A 312 5.56 13.40 4.29
C ASP A 312 6.93 13.64 3.63
N ASN A 313 8.00 13.73 4.42
CA ASN A 313 9.35 14.12 4.05
C ASN A 313 9.46 15.54 3.44
N ARG A 314 8.53 16.42 3.79
CA ARG A 314 8.50 17.84 3.41
C ARG A 314 8.33 18.71 4.65
N ASN A 315 7.14 18.77 5.21
CA ASN A 315 6.79 19.68 6.31
C ASN A 315 5.55 19.25 7.13
N SER A 316 4.93 18.12 6.80
CA SER A 316 3.68 17.68 7.42
C SER A 316 3.77 16.24 7.93
N PHE A 317 3.05 15.98 9.03
CA PHE A 317 2.71 14.63 9.45
C PHE A 317 1.29 14.32 9.02
N ILE A 318 1.06 13.12 8.52
CA ILE A 318 -0.24 12.57 8.16
C ILE A 318 -0.57 11.50 9.21
N ILE A 319 -1.74 11.63 9.82
CA ILE A 319 -2.25 10.68 10.81
C ILE A 319 -3.51 10.06 10.24
N MET A 320 -3.56 8.73 10.23
CA MET A 320 -4.75 7.97 9.92
C MET A 320 -5.21 7.25 11.19
N GLN A 321 -6.47 7.40 11.56
CA GLN A 321 -7.06 6.66 12.67
C GLN A 321 -8.21 5.78 12.22
N LYS A 322 -8.36 4.64 12.88
CA LYS A 322 -9.47 3.72 12.70
C LYS A 322 -10.51 3.98 13.80
N ASN A 323 -11.75 4.27 13.37
CA ASN A 323 -12.90 4.49 14.25
C ASN A 323 -13.57 3.18 14.67
#